data_AF-A0A952TRP8-F1
#
_entry.id   AF-A0A952TRP8-F1
#
_cell.length_a   1.000
_cell.length_b   1.000
_cell.length_c   1.000
_cell.angle_alpha   90.00
_cell.angle_beta   90.00
_cell.angle_gamma   90.00
#
_symmetry.space_group_name_H-M   'P 1'
#
loop_
_entity.id
_entity.type
_entity.pdbx_description
1 polymer ?
#
loop_
_entity_poly.entity_id
_entity_poly.type
_entity_poly.pdbx_seq_one_letter_code
_entity_poly.pdbx_strand_id
1 'polypeptide(L)' 'MSSLDKATKNLKFDKRLTEWHLNNGQLTQEELKKYLDSLPDLASKVDMLNWGEEKPRSDAH' A
#
# COMPACT_ATOMS: atom_id res chain seq x y z
N MET A 1 -9.15 -18.87 11.33
CA MET A 1 -9.47 -17.44 11.56
C MET A 1 -10.60 -17.07 10.63
N SER A 2 -11.70 -16.52 11.15
CA SER A 2 -12.84 -16.11 10.33
C SER A 2 -12.47 -14.91 9.46
N SER A 3 -13.21 -14.67 8.37
CA SER A 3 -13.03 -13.45 7.55
C SER A 3 -13.26 -12.17 8.36
N LEU A 4 -14.15 -12.24 9.36
CA LEU A 4 -14.47 -11.15 10.28
C LEU A 4 -13.26 -10.76 11.14
N ASP A 5 -12.59 -11.73 11.77
CA ASP A 5 -11.40 -11.47 12.61
C ASP A 5 -10.28 -10.79 11.81
N LYS A 6 -10.17 -11.12 10.53
CA LYS A 6 -9.17 -10.52 9.64
C LYS A 6 -9.54 -9.08 9.30
N ALA A 7 -10.83 -8.81 9.08
CA ALA A 7 -11.34 -7.46 8.81
C ALA A 7 -11.15 -6.52 10.01
N THR A 8 -11.44 -6.97 11.24
CA THR A 8 -11.20 -6.18 12.46
C THR A 8 -9.71 -5.91 12.69
N LYS A 9 -8.83 -6.88 12.43
CA LYS A 9 -7.39 -6.65 12.50
C LYS A 9 -6.90 -5.61 11.49
N ASN A 10 -7.42 -5.64 10.25
CA ASN A 10 -7.05 -4.67 9.23
C ASN A 10 -7.51 -3.25 9.58
N LEU A 11 -8.67 -3.10 10.22
CA LEU A 11 -9.20 -1.81 10.70
C LEU A 11 -8.27 -1.15 11.74
N LYS A 12 -7.56 -1.93 12.56
CA LYS A 12 -6.57 -1.42 13.54
C LYS A 12 -5.44 -0.64 12.85
N PHE A 13 -5.05 -1.07 11.66
CA PHE A 13 -3.98 -0.45 10.85
C PHE A 13 -4.51 0.38 9.69
N ASP A 14 -5.78 0.81 9.74
CA ASP A 14 -6.32 1.71 8.74
C ASP A 14 -5.55 3.05 8.77
N LYS A 15 -5.04 3.47 7.62
CA LYS A 15 -4.21 4.68 7.50
C LYS A 15 -4.92 5.95 8.00
N ARG A 16 -6.25 6.02 7.90
CA ARG A 16 -7.04 7.18 8.34
C ARG A 16 -7.17 7.24 9.87
N LEU A 17 -6.98 6.11 10.54
CA LEU A 17 -7.14 5.97 11.99
C LEU A 17 -5.81 5.72 12.71
N THR A 18 -4.71 5.50 11.99
CA THR A 18 -3.42 5.12 12.55
C THR A 18 -2.90 6.16 13.55
N GLU A 19 -2.95 7.45 13.20
CA GLU A 19 -2.56 8.53 14.11
C GLU A 19 -3.44 8.58 15.35
N TRP A 20 -4.75 8.41 15.18
CA TRP A 20 -5.68 8.38 16.30
C TRP A 20 -5.40 7.19 17.22
N HIS A 21 -5.14 5.99 16.68
CA HIS A 21 -4.79 4.82 17.48
C HIS A 21 -3.46 4.98 18.24
N LEU A 22 -2.44 5.60 17.62
CA LEU A 22 -1.17 5.91 18.28
C LEU A 22 -1.37 6.89 19.44
N ASN A 23 -2.13 7.97 19.21
CA ASN A 23 -2.37 9.01 20.20
C ASN A 23 -3.21 8.52 21.39
N ASN A 24 -4.09 7.52 21.18
CA ASN A 24 -4.92 6.93 22.22
C ASN A 24 -4.35 5.63 22.81
N GLY A 25 -3.10 5.27 22.47
CA GLY A 25 -2.44 4.07 22.99
C GLY A 25 -3.06 2.74 22.55
N GLN A 26 -3.92 2.75 21.51
CA GLN A 26 -4.50 1.54 20.93
C GLN A 26 -3.56 0.85 19.92
N LEU A 27 -2.50 1.53 19.51
CA LEU A 27 -1.43 1.02 18.68
C LEU A 27 -0.10 1.56 19.21
N THR A 28 0.92 0.72 19.34
CA THR A 28 2.27 1.19 19.66
C THR A 28 3.09 1.40 18.39
N GLN A 29 4.13 2.24 18.46
CA GLN A 29 5.04 2.44 17.33
C GLN A 29 5.73 1.15 16.89
N GLU A 30 6.06 0.28 17.85
CA GLU A 30 6.69 -1.02 17.59
C GLU A 30 5.74 -1.98 16.87
N GLU A 31 4.47 -2.04 17.28
CA GLU A 31 3.43 -2.83 16.60
C GLU A 31 3.20 -2.33 15.18
N LEU A 32 3.12 -1.01 14.99
CA LEU A 32 2.97 -0.40 13.67
C LEU A 32 4.15 -0.74 12.76
N LYS A 33 5.38 -0.63 13.28
CA LYS A 33 6.59 -0.96 12.52
C LYS A 33 6.60 -2.43 12.07
N LYS A 34 6.33 -3.36 12.99
CA LYS A 34 6.23 -4.79 12.66
C LYS A 34 5.17 -5.08 11.61
N TYR A 35 4.03 -4.38 11.66
CA TYR A 35 3.00 -4.51 10.65
C TYR A 35 3.48 -4.03 9.28
N LEU A 36 4.08 -2.84 9.20
CA LEU A 36 4.62 -2.29 7.95
C LEU A 36 5.70 -3.19 7.35
N ASP A 37 6.61 -3.71 8.18
CA ASP A 37 7.67 -4.63 7.75
C ASP A 37 7.11 -5.98 7.24
N SER A 38 5.89 -6.36 7.64
CA SER A 38 5.23 -7.58 7.18
C SER A 38 4.49 -7.44 5.84
N LEU A 39 4.34 -6.22 5.33
CA LEU A 39 3.65 -5.98 4.08
C LEU A 39 4.55 -6.37 2.90
N PRO A 40 4.01 -7.00 1.84
CA PRO A 40 4.78 -7.30 0.65
C PRO A 40 5.20 -6.00 -0.05
N ASP A 41 6.43 -5.98 -0.55
CA ASP A 41 6.86 -4.89 -1.43
C ASP A 41 6.06 -4.92 -2.74
N LEU A 42 5.40 -3.81 -3.03
CA LEU A 42 4.57 -3.61 -4.21
C LEU A 42 5.23 -2.67 -5.22
N ALA A 43 6.40 -2.09 -4.91
CA ALA A 43 7.11 -1.17 -5.79
C ALA A 43 7.43 -1.81 -7.15
N SER A 44 7.75 -3.11 -7.15
CA SER A 44 8.04 -3.90 -8.35
C SER A 44 6.80 -4.28 -9.18
N LYS A 45 5.58 -4.05 -8.67
CA LYS A 45 4.31 -4.36 -9.35
C LYS A 45 3.62 -3.13 -9.94
N VAL A 46 4.27 -1.97 -9.84
CA VAL A 46 3.82 -0.77 -10.55
C VAL A 46 4.28 -0.93 -11.99
N ASP A 47 3.37 -1.29 -12.89
CA ASP A 47 3.62 -1.14 -14.32
C ASP A 47 3.97 0.33 -14.57
N MET A 48 5.23 0.59 -14.90
CA MET A 48 5.64 1.89 -15.39
C MET A 48 4.89 2.11 -16.70
N LEU A 49 3.87 2.96 -16.64
CA LEU A 49 3.08 3.33 -17.80
C LEU A 49 4.00 4.10 -18.76
N ASN A 50 4.65 3.37 -19.66
CA ASN A 50 5.40 3.92 -20.79
C ASN A 50 4.36 4.47 -21.77
N TRP A 51 3.92 5.71 -21.55
CA TRP A 51 3.22 6.50 -22.56
C TRP A 51 4.16 6.62 -23.75
N GLY A 52 3.92 5.78 -24.75
CA GLY A 52 4.89 5.43 -25.79
C GLY A 52 5.61 6.62 -26.40
N GLU A 53 6.90 6.42 -26.64
CA GLU A 53 7.60 7.08 -27.74
C GLU A 53 6.79 6.82 -29.01
N GLU A 54 5.96 7.78 -29.43
CA GLU A 54 5.39 7.80 -30.76
C GLU A 54 6.57 7.86 -31.75
N LYS A 55 6.93 6.71 -32.33
CA LYS A 55 7.80 6.73 -33.51
C LYS A 55 7.08 7.54 -34.59
N PRO A 56 7.69 8.60 -35.13
CA PRO A 56 7.09 9.34 -36.23
C PRO A 56 6.89 8.37 -37.39
N ARG A 57 5.66 8.33 -37.93
CA ARG A 57 5.36 7.61 -39.17
C ARG A 57 6.26 8.16 -40.27
N SER A 58 7.27 7.40 -40.68
CA SER A 58 8.04 7.68 -41.88
C SER A 58 7.32 7.10 -43.10
N ASP A 59 6.21 7.72 -43.48
CA ASP A 59 5.58 7.47 -44.78
C ASP A 59 5.88 8.65 -45.70
N ALA A 60 7.07 8.61 -46.31
CA ALA A 60 7.44 9.48 -47.43
C ALA A 60 8.33 8.68 -48.39
N HIS A 61 7.71 8.08 -49.41
CA HIS A 61 8.05 8.17 -50.85
C HIS A 61 7.33 7.10 -51.67
#